data_AF-A0A4Y2W7C8-F1
#
_entry.id   AF-A0A4Y2W7C8-F1
#
_cell.length_a   1.000
_cell.length_b   1.000
_cell.length_c   1.000
_cell.angle_alpha   90.00
_cell.angle_beta   90.00
_cell.angle_gamma   90.00
#
_symmetry.space_group_name_H-M   'P 1'
#
loop_
_entity.id
_entity.type
_entity.pdbx_description
1 polymer ?
#
loop_
_entity_poly.entity_id
_entity_poly.type
_entity_poly.pdbx_seq_one_letter_code
_entity_poly.pdbx_strand_id
1 'polypeptide(L)'
;ALFIHESYKKDFDLDSAINVLTDGLKGSNSLLDFYYALPVLNRKSLLNVTFSHCRKKPVAEEEALQKVLDVTRETITVLLSVWMGDEMNAGRSWRLRMNVNSTIYNAIETVAKIDYRQK
;
A
#
# COMPACT_ATOMS: atom_id res chain seq x y z
N ALA A 1 1.16 -7.45 12.66
CA ALA A 1 0.26 -7.56 13.82
C ALA A 1 -0.94 -6.67 13.55
N LEU A 2 -2.17 -7.16 13.72
CA LEU A 2 -3.35 -6.30 13.76
C LEU A 2 -3.23 -5.49 15.05
N PHE A 3 -3.08 -4.17 14.97
CA PHE A 3 -3.18 -3.32 16.16
C PHE A 3 -4.64 -3.34 16.61
N ILE A 4 -4.94 -4.19 17.60
CA ILE A 4 -6.27 -4.25 18.22
C ILE A 4 -6.36 -3.06 19.16
N HIS A 5 -6.84 -1.94 18.65
CA HIS A 5 -7.30 -0.84 19.49
C HIS A 5 -8.70 -1.22 19.99
N GLU A 6 -8.87 -1.36 21.31
CA GLU A 6 -10.18 -1.62 21.93
C GLU A 6 -11.20 -0.56 21.48
N SER A 7 -12.10 -0.93 20.56
CA SER A 7 -12.89 0.01 19.76
C SER A 7 -14.30 0.27 20.29
N TYR A 8 -14.63 -0.12 21.52
CA TYR A 8 -15.96 0.11 22.08
C TYR A 8 -15.97 1.26 23.10
N LYS A 9 -15.61 2.47 22.66
CA LYS A 9 -16.00 3.72 23.33
C LYS A 9 -17.24 4.29 22.63
N LYS A 10 -18.20 4.79 23.41
CA LYS A 10 -19.46 5.38 22.90
C LYS A 10 -19.22 6.70 22.16
N ASP A 11 -18.16 7.40 22.51
CA ASP A 11 -17.76 8.69 21.93
C ASP A 11 -16.47 8.52 21.10
N PHE A 12 -16.36 9.32 20.04
CA PHE A 12 -15.19 9.31 19.17
C PHE A 12 -14.00 9.97 19.86
N ASP A 13 -12.91 9.22 19.99
CA ASP A 13 -11.65 9.65 20.59
C ASP A 13 -10.67 10.06 19.48
N LEU A 14 -10.59 11.37 19.23
CA LEU A 14 -9.77 11.94 18.14
C LEU A 14 -8.29 11.61 18.32
N ASP A 15 -7.75 11.72 19.54
CA ASP A 15 -6.34 11.49 19.80
C ASP A 15 -5.97 10.02 19.57
N SER A 16 -6.83 9.10 20.00
CA SER A 16 -6.68 7.69 19.70
C SER A 16 -6.72 7.42 18.19
N ALA A 17 -7.67 8.01 17.47
CA ALA A 17 -7.80 7.83 16.01
C ALA A 17 -6.58 8.36 15.24
N ILE A 18 -6.02 9.51 15.65
CA ILE A 18 -4.81 10.07 15.05
C ILE A 18 -3.59 9.17 15.30
N ASN A 19 -3.49 8.55 16.48
CA ASN A 19 -2.43 7.59 16.77
C ASN A 19 -2.54 6.35 15.86
N VAL A 20 -3.74 5.78 15.72
CA VAL A 20 -3.99 4.64 14.81
C VAL A 20 -3.61 5.00 13.37
N LEU A 21 -4.04 6.17 12.90
CA LEU A 21 -3.71 6.66 11.56
C LEU A 21 -2.21 6.79 11.37
N THR A 22 -1.50 7.39 12.34
CA THR A 22 -0.06 7.62 12.27
C THR A 22 0.72 6.31 12.23
N ASP A 23 0.33 5.33 13.04
CA ASP A 23 0.96 4.01 13.04
C ASP A 23 0.67 3.23 11.75
N GLY A 24 -0.54 3.36 11.19
CA GLY A 24 -0.87 2.80 9.88
C GLY A 24 -0.01 3.37 8.75
N LEU A 25 0.25 4.68 8.75
CA LEU A 25 1.06 5.35 7.73
C LEU A 25 2.54 4.95 7.79
N LYS A 26 3.10 4.67 8.97
CA LYS A 26 4.49 4.19 9.10
C LYS A 26 4.75 2.88 8.33
N GLY A 27 3.72 2.05 8.18
CA GLY A 27 3.78 0.79 7.44
C GLY A 27 3.30 0.87 5.99
N SER A 28 2.73 2.00 5.57
CA SER A 28 2.21 2.17 4.22
C SER A 28 3.24 2.82 3.29
N ASN A 29 3.32 2.28 2.07
CA ASN A 29 4.07 2.88 0.96
C ASN A 29 3.11 3.48 -0.10
N SER A 30 1.81 3.56 0.20
CA SER A 30 0.78 4.02 -0.74
C SER A 30 0.73 5.55 -0.75
N LEU A 31 1.05 6.15 -1.90
CA LEU A 31 0.90 7.60 -2.11
C LEU A 31 -0.51 8.09 -1.78
N LEU A 32 -1.54 7.29 -2.10
CA LEU A 32 -2.93 7.63 -1.84
C LEU A 32 -3.22 7.71 -0.33
N ASP A 33 -2.64 6.82 0.47
CA ASP A 33 -2.83 6.82 1.92
C ASP A 33 -2.28 8.12 2.51
N PHE A 34 -1.07 8.52 2.08
CA PHE A 34 -0.48 9.80 2.47
C PHE A 34 -1.29 11.00 1.96
N TYR A 35 -1.77 10.96 0.72
CA TYR A 35 -2.58 12.04 0.13
C TYR A 35 -3.84 12.32 0.94
N TYR A 36 -4.56 11.26 1.37
CA TYR A 36 -5.78 11.43 2.16
C TYR A 36 -5.52 11.73 3.63
N ALA A 37 -4.43 11.22 4.20
CA ALA A 37 -4.11 11.47 5.61
C ALA A 37 -3.51 12.85 5.87
N LEU A 38 -2.75 13.41 4.91
CA LEU A 38 -2.02 14.66 5.12
C LEU A 38 -2.93 15.84 5.53
N PRO A 39 -4.11 16.06 4.91
CA PRO A 39 -5.04 17.09 5.38
C PRO A 39 -5.48 16.86 6.84
N VAL A 40 -5.82 15.61 7.20
CA VAL A 40 -6.28 15.25 8.55
C VAL A 40 -5.21 15.56 9.60
N LEU A 41 -3.95 15.20 9.33
CA LEU A 41 -2.80 15.51 10.20
C LEU A 41 -2.57 17.02 10.36
N ASN A 42 -2.98 17.82 9.38
CA ASN A 42 -2.93 19.29 9.43
C ASN A 42 -4.21 19.92 9.98
N ARG A 43 -5.13 19.12 10.56
CA ARG A 43 -6.44 19.55 11.03
C ARG A 43 -7.25 20.27 9.94
N LYS A 44 -7.15 19.77 8.71
CA LYS A 44 -7.89 20.21 7.52
C LYS A 44 -8.75 19.07 7.00
N SER A 45 -9.79 19.46 6.28
CA SER A 45 -10.66 18.57 5.53
C SER A 45 -10.71 18.99 4.06
N LEU A 46 -11.32 18.17 3.22
CA LEU A 46 -11.57 18.53 1.82
C LEU A 46 -12.47 19.77 1.69
N LEU A 47 -13.26 20.12 2.71
CA LEU A 47 -14.05 21.35 2.75
C LEU A 47 -13.19 22.62 2.89
N ASN A 48 -11.93 22.47 3.31
CA ASN A 48 -11.00 23.59 3.43
C ASN A 48 -10.27 23.90 2.11
N VAL A 49 -10.56 23.19 1.03
CA VAL A 49 -9.96 23.46 -0.29
C VAL A 49 -10.62 24.70 -0.89
N THR A 50 -9.86 25.77 -1.02
CA THR A 50 -10.28 27.05 -1.62
C THR A 50 -9.20 27.56 -2.57
N PHE A 51 -9.59 28.38 -3.53
CA PHE A 51 -8.67 28.92 -4.55
C PHE A 51 -7.50 29.73 -3.95
N SER A 52 -7.65 30.27 -2.74
CA SER A 52 -6.59 30.99 -2.02
C SER A 52 -5.42 30.11 -1.56
N HIS A 53 -5.55 28.78 -1.61
CA HIS A 53 -4.49 27.85 -1.22
C HIS A 53 -3.52 27.49 -2.37
N CYS A 54 -3.78 27.98 -3.59
CA CYS A 54 -2.89 27.78 -4.74
C CYS A 54 -1.68 28.73 -4.64
N ARG A 55 -0.50 28.23 -4.25
CA ARG A 55 0.79 28.93 -4.48
C ARG A 55 1.22 28.75 -5.94
N LYS A 56 1.70 29.84 -6.57
CA LYS A 56 2.19 29.87 -7.95
C LYS A 56 3.53 29.16 -8.19
N LYS A 57 4.21 28.63 -7.17
CA LYS A 57 5.51 27.95 -7.32
C LYS A 57 5.54 26.64 -6.53
N PRO A 58 5.87 25.50 -7.17
CA PRO A 58 6.16 24.26 -6.47
C PRO A 58 7.47 24.36 -5.68
N VAL A 59 7.55 23.62 -4.58
CA VAL A 59 8.80 23.38 -3.83
C VAL A 59 9.50 22.22 -4.52
N ALA A 60 10.82 22.32 -4.68
CA ALA A 60 11.68 21.30 -5.30
C ALA A 60 11.60 19.98 -4.52
N GLU A 61 11.21 18.88 -5.20
CA GLU A 61 11.02 17.53 -4.66
C GLU A 61 12.33 16.69 -4.70
N GLU A 62 13.48 17.33 -4.86
CA GLU A 62 14.73 16.65 -5.22
C GLU A 62 15.46 15.86 -4.09
N GLU A 63 14.95 15.78 -2.86
CA GLU A 63 15.63 15.01 -1.78
C GLU A 63 14.97 13.66 -1.41
N ALA A 64 13.76 13.36 -1.89
CA ALA A 64 13.03 12.15 -1.49
C ALA A 64 13.28 10.92 -2.39
N LEU A 65 13.72 11.12 -3.64
CA LEU A 65 13.85 10.05 -4.64
C LEU A 65 15.13 9.22 -4.53
N GLN A 66 16.16 9.70 -3.83
CA GLN A 66 17.48 9.06 -3.82
C GLN A 66 17.58 7.83 -2.90
N LYS A 67 16.56 7.54 -2.07
CA LYS A 67 16.57 6.44 -1.09
C LYS A 67 15.94 5.12 -1.57
N VAL A 68 15.46 5.05 -2.81
CA VAL A 68 14.70 3.88 -3.31
C VAL A 68 15.59 2.80 -3.93
N LEU A 69 16.88 3.07 -4.13
CA LEU A 69 17.78 2.18 -4.88
C LEU A 69 18.83 1.53 -3.98
N ASP A 70 18.39 0.65 -3.08
CA ASP A 70 19.16 -0.55 -2.78
C ASP A 70 18.27 -1.60 -2.10
N VAL A 71 17.80 -2.59 -2.87
CA VAL A 71 17.00 -3.70 -2.33
C VAL A 71 17.82 -4.97 -2.33
N THR A 72 18.06 -5.48 -1.13
CA THR A 72 18.80 -6.69 -0.81
C THR A 72 18.22 -7.94 -1.51
N ARG A 73 19.12 -8.83 -1.97
CA ARG A 73 18.84 -10.03 -2.80
C ARG A 73 18.21 -11.21 -2.04
N GLU A 74 17.50 -10.98 -0.95
CA GLU A 74 16.87 -12.06 -0.19
C GLU A 74 15.63 -12.57 -0.93
N THR A 75 15.44 -13.90 -0.98
CA THR A 75 14.34 -14.54 -1.70
C THR A 75 13.37 -15.29 -0.78
N ILE A 76 12.09 -15.20 -1.08
CA ILE A 76 10.97 -15.91 -0.45
C ILE A 76 10.30 -16.87 -1.42
N THR A 77 9.56 -17.84 -0.88
CA THR A 77 8.72 -18.74 -1.68
C THR A 77 7.25 -18.38 -1.49
N VAL A 78 6.53 -18.16 -2.59
CA VAL A 78 5.12 -17.76 -2.61
C VAL A 78 4.31 -18.81 -3.36
N LEU A 79 3.15 -19.19 -2.82
CA LEU A 79 2.17 -20.02 -3.52
C LEU A 79 1.07 -19.11 -4.08
N LEU A 80 0.97 -18.99 -5.40
CA LEU A 80 -0.09 -18.24 -6.08
C LEU A 80 -1.11 -19.22 -6.64
N SER A 81 -2.38 -19.07 -6.25
CA SER A 81 -3.50 -19.88 -6.76
C SER A 81 -4.51 -18.96 -7.44
N VAL A 82 -4.96 -19.33 -8.64
CA VAL A 82 -5.96 -18.57 -9.42
C VAL A 82 -7.21 -19.43 -9.59
N TRP A 83 -8.36 -18.80 -9.33
CA TRP A 83 -9.70 -19.39 -9.44
C TRP A 83 -10.49 -18.55 -10.44
N MET A 84 -11.32 -19.19 -11.28
CA MET A 84 -12.16 -18.49 -12.26
C MET A 84 -13.58 -19.04 -12.20
N GLY A 85 -14.56 -18.14 -12.14
CA GLY A 85 -15.98 -18.47 -12.03
C GLY A 85 -16.53 -18.31 -10.60
N ASP A 86 -17.83 -18.58 -10.45
CA ASP A 86 -18.56 -18.46 -9.17
C ASP A 86 -18.41 -19.71 -8.28
N GLU A 87 -18.00 -20.84 -8.87
CA GLU A 87 -17.64 -22.05 -8.15
C GLU A 87 -16.12 -22.08 -7.93
N MET A 88 -15.66 -22.50 -6.74
CA MET A 88 -14.24 -22.70 -6.40
C MET A 88 -13.60 -23.88 -7.15
N ASN A 89 -13.84 -23.99 -8.45
CA ASN A 89 -13.19 -24.96 -9.30
C ASN A 89 -11.75 -24.44 -9.56
N ALA A 90 -10.77 -25.13 -8.99
CA ALA A 90 -9.36 -24.73 -9.00
C ALA A 90 -8.84 -24.52 -10.42
N GLY A 91 -8.49 -23.27 -10.76
CA GLY A 91 -7.95 -22.92 -12.07
C GLY A 91 -6.52 -23.42 -12.24
N ARG A 92 -5.61 -23.03 -11.33
CA ARG A 92 -4.21 -23.52 -11.29
C ARG A 92 -3.47 -22.95 -10.07
N SER A 93 -2.41 -23.62 -9.61
CA SER A 93 -1.52 -23.14 -8.54
C SER A 93 -0.05 -23.18 -8.98
N TRP A 94 0.73 -22.14 -8.63
CA TRP A 94 2.15 -22.05 -8.91
C TRP A 94 2.94 -21.74 -7.65
N ARG A 95 4.08 -22.44 -7.47
CA ARG A 95 5.06 -22.15 -6.43
C ARG A 95 6.19 -21.30 -7.04
N LEU A 96 6.28 -20.04 -6.61
CA LEU A 96 7.20 -19.04 -7.13
C LEU A 96 8.30 -18.74 -6.12
N ARG A 97 9.51 -18.50 -6.61
CA ARG A 97 10.61 -17.92 -5.82
C ARG A 97 10.77 -16.45 -6.21
N MET A 98 10.65 -15.56 -5.23
CA MET A 98 10.57 -14.11 -5.44
C MET A 98 11.48 -13.37 -4.46
N ASN A 99 11.82 -12.11 -4.71
CA ASN A 99 12.58 -11.32 -3.73
C ASN A 99 11.67 -10.86 -2.57
N VAL A 100 12.20 -10.69 -1.35
CA VAL A 100 11.46 -10.35 -0.12
C VAL A 100 10.59 -9.07 -0.26
N ASN A 101 10.95 -8.13 -1.15
CA ASN A 101 10.21 -6.89 -1.40
C ASN A 101 9.39 -6.90 -2.70
N SER A 102 9.11 -8.09 -3.24
CA SER A 102 8.28 -8.21 -4.45
C SER A 102 6.81 -7.98 -4.15
N THR A 103 6.09 -7.36 -5.07
CA THR A 103 4.64 -7.17 -4.96
C THR A 103 3.87 -8.36 -5.52
N ILE A 104 2.57 -8.43 -5.23
CA ILE A 104 1.68 -9.42 -5.86
C ILE A 104 1.63 -9.27 -7.39
N TYR A 105 1.81 -8.05 -7.92
CA TYR A 105 1.92 -7.81 -9.35
C TYR A 105 3.14 -8.51 -9.96
N ASN A 106 4.29 -8.46 -9.27
CA ASN A 106 5.49 -9.18 -9.71
C ASN A 106 5.22 -10.69 -9.78
N ALA A 107 4.40 -11.24 -8.87
CA ALA A 107 4.04 -12.65 -8.85
C ALA A 107 3.16 -13.04 -10.04
N ILE A 108 2.13 -12.22 -10.30
CA ILE A 108 1.20 -12.38 -11.43
C ILE A 108 1.96 -12.27 -12.76
N GLU A 109 2.82 -11.25 -12.91
CA GLU A 109 3.63 -11.06 -14.12
C GLU A 109 4.57 -12.24 -14.38
N THR A 110 5.19 -12.77 -13.31
CA THR A 110 6.06 -13.96 -13.40
C THR A 110 5.28 -15.18 -13.88
N VAL A 111 4.09 -15.42 -13.31
CA VAL A 111 3.21 -16.52 -13.74
C VAL A 111 2.76 -16.34 -15.19
N ALA A 112 2.36 -15.14 -15.60
CA ALA A 112 1.98 -14.85 -16.97
C ALA A 112 3.12 -15.15 -17.96
N LYS A 113 4.37 -14.81 -17.62
CA LYS A 113 5.55 -15.15 -18.42
C LYS A 113 5.81 -16.66 -18.49
N ILE A 114 5.60 -17.40 -17.41
CA ILE A 114 5.75 -18.86 -17.38
C ILE A 114 4.68 -19.52 -18.25
N ASP A 115 3.43 -19.12 -18.10
CA ASP A 115 2.29 -19.69 -18.84
C ASP A 115 2.41 -19.43 -20.35
N TYR A 116 2.84 -18.22 -20.75
CA TYR A 116 3.09 -17.89 -22.15
C TYR A 116 4.19 -18.76 -22.78
N ARG A 117 5.25 -19.08 -22.04
CA ARG A 117 6.34 -19.97 -22.51
C ARG A 117 5.95 -21.44 -22.61
N GLN A 118 4.83 -21.84 -22.02
CA GLN A 118 4.32 -23.20 -22.09
C GLN A 118 3.32 -23.41 -23.24
N LYS A 119 2.98 -22.36 -23.99
CA LYS A 119 2.26 -22.44 -25.27
C LYS A 119 3.23 -22.56 -26.43
#